data_AF-A0A920UKG2-F1
#
_entry.id   AF-A0A920UKG2-F1
#
_cell.length_a   1.000
_cell.length_b   1.000
_cell.length_c   1.000
_cell.angle_alpha   90.00
_cell.angle_beta   90.00
_cell.angle_gamma   90.00
#
_symmetry.space_group_name_H-M   'P 1'
#
loop_
_entity.id
_entity.type
_entity.pdbx_description
1 polymer ?
#
loop_
_entity_poly.entity_id
_entity_poly.type
_entity_poly.pdbx_seq_one_letter_code
_entity_poly.pdbx_strand_id
1 'polypeptide(L)'
;MKISEKIKEYKKQKKVFYSFEYFPPKTDYGMDNLYSRIDRMTNLGPAYIDITWGAGGSTADRTLDMSKTIQKYFGLDVMMHLTCTNMSIDLINSVLLEAKKKNIYNILALRGDPPEGSKEWQKKNQAFNYGADLVRYIRKNFDDTFFLAVGGYPETHQEQTDPNLDIQYLKEKVDAGVDMVVTQLFYDIDKFLTFRDKCISNGIDVPIIPGIMPIHNYARFKKFTQFCNVKIPNSIIKKIEPIKNDDSSVINYGIEQGPQCVKNL
;
A
#
# COMPACT_ATOMS: atom_id res chain seq x y z
N MET A 1 -8.88 -8.22 -13.84
CA MET A 1 -8.16 -9.50 -13.68
C MET A 1 -7.57 -9.57 -12.27
N LYS A 2 -7.27 -10.76 -11.74
CA LYS A 2 -6.56 -10.85 -10.46
C LYS A 2 -5.07 -10.59 -10.66
N ILE A 3 -4.47 -9.78 -9.79
CA ILE A 3 -3.06 -9.41 -9.86
C ILE A 3 -2.13 -10.64 -9.75
N SER A 4 -2.56 -11.69 -9.05
CA SER A 4 -1.81 -12.95 -8.93
C SER A 4 -1.48 -13.60 -10.28
N GLU A 5 -2.35 -13.47 -11.28
CA GLU A 5 -2.13 -14.02 -12.62
C GLU A 5 -1.01 -13.27 -13.34
N LYS A 6 -1.03 -11.93 -13.27
CA LYS A 6 0.05 -11.08 -13.80
C LYS A 6 1.38 -11.36 -13.12
N ILE A 7 1.40 -11.44 -11.79
CA ILE A 7 2.63 -11.72 -11.04
C ILE A 7 3.22 -13.08 -11.45
N LYS A 8 2.39 -14.11 -11.61
CA LYS A 8 2.83 -15.43 -12.10
C LYS A 8 3.43 -15.33 -13.50
N GLU A 9 2.83 -14.54 -14.38
CA GLU A 9 3.36 -14.32 -15.73
C GLU A 9 4.72 -13.61 -15.73
N TYR A 10 4.85 -12.49 -15.00
CA TYR A 10 6.13 -11.79 -14.85
C TYR A 10 7.22 -12.70 -14.29
N LYS A 11 6.90 -13.51 -13.27
CA LYS A 11 7.81 -14.52 -12.71
C LYS A 11 8.22 -15.56 -13.75
N LYS A 12 7.27 -16.10 -14.54
CA LYS A 12 7.54 -17.06 -15.61
C LYS A 12 8.46 -16.47 -16.69
N GLN A 13 8.26 -15.20 -17.04
CA GLN A 13 9.08 -14.48 -18.02
C GLN A 13 10.42 -13.99 -17.45
N LYS A 14 10.66 -14.17 -16.13
CA LYS A 14 11.81 -13.59 -15.41
C LYS A 14 11.93 -12.07 -15.62
N LYS A 15 10.79 -11.38 -15.66
CA LYS A 15 10.71 -9.93 -15.81
C LYS A 15 10.32 -9.28 -14.49
N VAL A 16 10.97 -8.16 -14.20
CA VAL A 16 10.57 -7.26 -13.12
C VAL A 16 9.30 -6.52 -13.55
N PHE A 17 8.38 -6.32 -12.60
CA PHE A 17 7.21 -5.47 -12.78
C PHE A 17 7.23 -4.33 -11.77
N TYR A 18 6.37 -3.36 -11.99
CA TYR A 18 6.13 -2.26 -11.06
C TYR A 18 4.66 -1.87 -11.08
N SER A 19 4.24 -1.19 -10.03
CA SER A 19 2.91 -0.60 -9.87
C SER A 19 3.05 0.84 -9.38
N PHE A 20 1.94 1.58 -9.40
CA PHE A 20 1.87 2.93 -8.85
C PHE A 20 0.70 3.04 -7.87
N GLU A 21 0.92 3.70 -6.75
CA GLU A 21 -0.14 4.03 -5.79
C GLU A 21 -0.58 5.50 -5.95
N TYR A 22 -1.89 5.74 -5.95
CA TYR A 22 -2.48 7.07 -6.08
C TYR A 22 -3.47 7.36 -4.97
N PHE A 23 -3.45 8.62 -4.52
CA PHE A 23 -4.41 9.14 -3.55
C PHE A 23 -5.60 9.80 -4.27
N PRO A 24 -6.86 9.42 -3.95
CA PRO A 24 -8.03 10.13 -4.45
C PRO A 24 -7.96 11.63 -4.10
N PRO A 25 -8.00 12.53 -5.09
CA PRO A 25 -8.00 13.96 -4.85
C PRO A 25 -9.29 14.41 -4.16
N LYS A 26 -9.20 15.44 -3.33
CA LYS A 26 -10.35 16.03 -2.62
C LYS A 26 -11.23 16.89 -3.52
N THR A 27 -10.72 17.34 -4.66
CA THR A 27 -11.38 18.26 -5.59
C THR A 27 -11.49 17.64 -6.98
N ASP A 28 -12.51 18.02 -7.73
CA ASP A 28 -12.75 17.47 -9.07
C ASP A 28 -11.67 17.93 -10.06
N TYR A 29 -11.18 19.18 -9.94
CA TYR A 29 -9.98 19.64 -10.66
C TYR A 29 -8.73 18.80 -10.34
N GLY A 30 -8.59 18.37 -9.08
CA GLY A 30 -7.53 17.45 -8.69
C GLY A 30 -7.70 16.08 -9.35
N MET A 31 -8.95 15.60 -9.47
CA MET A 31 -9.28 14.35 -10.13
C MET A 31 -8.93 14.38 -11.63
N ASP A 32 -9.28 15.44 -12.34
CA ASP A 32 -8.95 15.60 -13.77
C ASP A 32 -7.44 15.60 -14.02
N ASN A 33 -6.68 16.29 -13.15
CA ASN A 33 -5.23 16.29 -13.19
C ASN A 33 -4.64 14.90 -12.91
N LEU A 34 -5.25 14.14 -12.01
CA LEU A 34 -4.82 12.78 -11.70
C LEU A 34 -5.10 11.84 -12.86
N TYR A 35 -6.28 11.90 -13.47
CA TYR A 35 -6.60 11.11 -14.68
C TYR A 35 -5.66 11.42 -15.83
N SER A 36 -5.36 12.70 -16.07
CA SER A 36 -4.36 13.10 -17.07
C SER A 36 -2.96 12.54 -16.76
N ARG A 37 -2.62 12.37 -15.48
CA ARG A 37 -1.35 11.76 -15.07
C ARG A 37 -1.36 10.24 -15.24
N ILE A 38 -2.46 9.58 -14.88
CA ILE A 38 -2.64 8.14 -15.05
C ILE A 38 -2.57 7.78 -16.53
N ASP A 39 -3.18 8.57 -17.42
CA ASP A 39 -3.07 8.38 -18.87
C ASP A 39 -1.60 8.30 -19.33
N ARG A 40 -0.80 9.32 -18.96
CA ARG A 40 0.63 9.35 -19.30
C ARG A 40 1.41 8.20 -18.69
N MET A 41 1.10 7.83 -17.45
CA MET A 41 1.80 6.75 -16.73
C MET A 41 1.38 5.36 -17.19
N THR A 42 0.21 5.20 -17.78
CA THR A 42 -0.27 3.94 -18.39
C THR A 42 0.68 3.50 -19.51
N ASN A 43 1.23 4.45 -20.27
CA ASN A 43 2.19 4.16 -21.34
C ASN A 43 3.52 3.57 -20.87
N LEU A 44 3.81 3.63 -19.57
CA LEU A 44 4.99 2.95 -19.02
C LEU A 44 4.76 1.42 -18.96
N GLY A 45 3.50 0.99 -18.82
CA GLY A 45 3.12 -0.43 -18.71
C GLY A 45 3.21 -0.98 -17.27
N PRO A 46 2.63 -0.31 -16.25
CA PRO A 46 2.58 -0.88 -14.90
C PRO A 46 1.74 -2.17 -14.89
N ALA A 47 2.10 -3.11 -14.02
CA ALA A 47 1.34 -4.36 -13.87
C ALA A 47 -0.06 -4.10 -13.31
N TYR A 48 -0.17 -3.19 -12.37
CA TYR A 48 -1.41 -2.73 -11.75
C TYR A 48 -1.18 -1.36 -11.13
N ILE A 49 -2.25 -0.75 -10.61
CA ILE A 49 -2.15 0.44 -9.77
C ILE A 49 -2.95 0.26 -8.49
N ASP A 50 -2.59 1.02 -7.46
CA ASP A 50 -3.24 1.00 -6.16
C ASP A 50 -3.97 2.32 -5.93
N ILE A 51 -5.23 2.28 -5.47
CA ILE A 51 -5.99 3.47 -5.10
C ILE A 51 -6.23 3.46 -3.61
N THR A 52 -5.71 4.47 -2.92
CA THR A 52 -5.79 4.57 -1.46
C THR A 52 -7.21 4.82 -0.97
N TRP A 53 -7.44 4.49 0.30
CA TRP A 53 -8.72 4.61 0.99
C TRP A 53 -8.58 5.53 2.19
N GLY A 54 -9.43 6.55 2.28
CA GLY A 54 -9.45 7.50 3.38
C GLY A 54 -9.93 6.86 4.69
N ALA A 55 -9.37 7.31 5.81
CA ALA A 55 -9.72 6.82 7.13
C ALA A 55 -11.24 6.80 7.35
N GLY A 56 -11.74 5.69 7.93
CA GLY A 56 -13.15 5.50 8.26
C GLY A 56 -14.11 5.47 7.07
N GLY A 57 -13.62 5.30 5.84
CA GLY A 57 -14.48 5.29 4.65
C GLY A 57 -14.81 6.67 4.09
N SER A 58 -14.14 7.73 4.56
CA SER A 58 -14.38 9.11 4.12
C SER A 58 -14.27 9.33 2.60
N THR A 59 -13.53 8.47 1.90
CA THR A 59 -13.38 8.52 0.43
C THR A 59 -13.93 7.27 -0.26
N ALA A 60 -14.80 6.49 0.37
CA ALA A 60 -15.30 5.21 -0.14
C ALA A 60 -15.83 5.32 -1.58
N ASP A 61 -16.81 6.20 -1.79
CA ASP A 61 -17.45 6.40 -3.09
C ASP A 61 -16.45 6.88 -4.15
N ARG A 62 -15.62 7.87 -3.80
CA ARG A 62 -14.57 8.39 -4.70
C ARG A 62 -13.58 7.31 -5.10
N THR A 63 -13.18 6.45 -4.17
CA THR A 63 -12.22 5.37 -4.40
C THR A 63 -12.81 4.31 -5.33
N LEU A 64 -14.06 3.89 -5.09
CA LEU A 64 -14.79 2.93 -5.93
C LEU A 64 -15.00 3.47 -7.35
N ASP A 65 -15.42 4.73 -7.48
CA ASP A 65 -15.70 5.33 -8.78
C ASP A 65 -14.43 5.61 -9.58
N MET A 66 -13.37 6.05 -8.91
CA MET A 66 -12.05 6.19 -9.52
C MET A 66 -11.52 4.83 -10.00
N SER A 67 -11.62 3.79 -9.18
CA SER A 67 -11.18 2.42 -9.54
C SER A 67 -11.94 1.89 -10.77
N LYS A 68 -13.26 2.06 -10.80
CA LYS A 68 -14.11 1.69 -11.94
C LYS A 68 -13.72 2.47 -13.21
N THR A 69 -13.53 3.78 -13.08
CA THR A 69 -13.16 4.66 -14.20
C THR A 69 -11.83 4.24 -14.79
N ILE A 70 -10.84 3.95 -13.93
CA ILE A 70 -9.52 3.52 -14.36
C ILE A 70 -9.57 2.19 -15.10
N GLN A 71 -10.22 1.18 -14.54
CA GLN A 71 -10.37 -0.11 -15.22
C GLN A 71 -11.07 0.02 -16.57
N LYS A 72 -12.11 0.85 -16.66
CA LYS A 72 -12.92 0.98 -17.87
C LYS A 72 -12.23 1.76 -18.98
N TYR A 73 -11.60 2.89 -18.65
CA TYR A 73 -11.10 3.84 -19.67
C TYR A 73 -9.59 3.77 -19.90
N PHE A 74 -8.82 3.28 -18.92
CA PHE A 74 -7.36 3.20 -19.01
C PHE A 74 -6.86 1.76 -19.14
N GLY A 75 -7.75 0.76 -18.97
CA GLY A 75 -7.41 -0.66 -19.11
C GLY A 75 -6.43 -1.19 -18.04
N LEU A 76 -6.26 -0.45 -16.95
CA LEU A 76 -5.38 -0.84 -15.84
C LEU A 76 -6.15 -1.67 -14.81
N ASP A 77 -5.54 -2.74 -14.32
CA ASP A 77 -6.06 -3.44 -13.15
C ASP A 77 -5.80 -2.60 -11.90
N VAL A 78 -6.81 -2.52 -11.04
CA VAL A 78 -6.78 -1.71 -9.81
C VAL A 78 -6.78 -2.63 -8.59
N MET A 79 -5.88 -2.35 -7.65
CA MET A 79 -5.99 -2.77 -6.27
C MET A 79 -6.60 -1.64 -5.44
N MET A 80 -7.77 -1.91 -4.88
CA MET A 80 -8.46 -0.95 -4.05
C MET A 80 -8.05 -1.13 -2.60
N HIS A 81 -7.63 -0.08 -1.93
CA HIS A 81 -7.44 -0.15 -0.48
C HIS A 81 -8.80 -0.28 0.20
N LEU A 82 -8.85 -1.03 1.29
CA LEU A 82 -10.03 -1.12 2.14
C LEU A 82 -9.57 -1.23 3.60
N THR A 83 -9.90 -0.21 4.40
CA THR A 83 -9.68 -0.26 5.85
C THR A 83 -10.85 -0.97 6.53
N CYS A 84 -10.73 -1.38 7.80
CA CYS A 84 -11.83 -2.05 8.51
C CYS A 84 -12.23 -1.39 9.83
N THR A 85 -11.38 -0.54 10.42
CA THR A 85 -11.73 0.17 11.64
C THR A 85 -12.57 1.41 11.34
N ASN A 86 -13.40 1.80 12.31
CA ASN A 86 -14.32 2.93 12.20
C ASN A 86 -15.41 2.78 11.11
N MET A 87 -15.70 1.55 10.69
CA MET A 87 -16.78 1.24 9.74
C MET A 87 -17.65 0.08 10.26
N SER A 88 -18.92 0.07 9.89
CA SER A 88 -19.82 -1.06 10.21
C SER A 88 -19.55 -2.26 9.30
N ILE A 89 -19.92 -3.46 9.76
CA ILE A 89 -19.87 -4.67 8.92
C ILE A 89 -20.72 -4.46 7.65
N ASP A 90 -21.90 -3.86 7.78
CA ASP A 90 -22.81 -3.63 6.64
C ASP A 90 -22.18 -2.73 5.57
N LEU A 91 -21.43 -1.71 5.98
CA LEU A 91 -20.70 -0.84 5.05
C LEU A 91 -19.56 -1.59 4.36
N ILE A 92 -18.79 -2.39 5.08
CA ILE A 92 -17.72 -3.21 4.49
C ILE A 92 -18.31 -4.21 3.49
N ASN A 93 -19.42 -4.87 3.84
CA ASN A 93 -20.11 -5.81 2.97
C ASN A 93 -20.65 -5.13 1.71
N SER A 94 -21.28 -3.96 1.84
CA SER A 94 -21.82 -3.22 0.70
C SER A 94 -20.71 -2.77 -0.25
N VAL A 95 -19.58 -2.30 0.29
CA VAL A 95 -18.39 -1.93 -0.50
C VAL A 95 -17.83 -3.13 -1.26
N LEU A 96 -17.71 -4.30 -0.63
CA LEU A 96 -17.23 -5.51 -1.30
C LEU A 96 -18.19 -6.00 -2.39
N LEU A 97 -19.49 -5.96 -2.14
CA LEU A 97 -20.51 -6.31 -3.15
C LEU A 97 -20.46 -5.35 -4.35
N GLU A 98 -20.33 -4.05 -4.11
CA GLU A 98 -20.19 -3.05 -5.18
C GLU A 98 -18.85 -3.18 -5.92
N ALA A 99 -17.75 -3.48 -5.22
CA ALA A 99 -16.46 -3.79 -5.85
C ALA A 99 -16.60 -4.98 -6.82
N LYS A 100 -17.22 -6.09 -6.37
CA LYS A 100 -17.50 -7.27 -7.20
C LYS A 100 -18.34 -6.90 -8.43
N LYS A 101 -19.44 -6.17 -8.25
CA LYS A 101 -20.32 -5.70 -9.33
C LYS A 101 -19.61 -4.80 -10.34
N LYS A 102 -18.62 -4.02 -9.89
CA LYS A 102 -17.76 -3.16 -10.71
C LYS A 102 -16.53 -3.88 -11.28
N ASN A 103 -16.40 -5.20 -11.10
CA ASN A 103 -15.26 -6.02 -11.51
C ASN A 103 -13.91 -5.63 -10.88
N ILE A 104 -13.96 -5.08 -9.67
CA ILE A 104 -12.78 -4.80 -8.83
C ILE A 104 -12.56 -6.03 -7.96
N TYR A 105 -11.51 -6.81 -8.27
CA TYR A 105 -11.25 -8.09 -7.62
C TYR A 105 -9.98 -8.09 -6.77
N ASN A 106 -9.25 -6.98 -6.68
CA ASN A 106 -8.00 -6.89 -5.93
C ASN A 106 -8.18 -5.88 -4.78
N ILE A 107 -7.98 -6.35 -3.55
CA ILE A 107 -8.17 -5.55 -2.33
C ILE A 107 -6.89 -5.54 -1.50
N LEU A 108 -6.41 -4.35 -1.13
CA LEU A 108 -5.41 -4.20 -0.08
C LEU A 108 -6.15 -4.04 1.26
N ALA A 109 -6.22 -5.13 2.02
CA ALA A 109 -6.94 -5.20 3.29
C ALA A 109 -6.09 -4.60 4.41
N LEU A 110 -6.57 -3.50 4.99
CA LEU A 110 -5.85 -2.71 5.98
C LEU A 110 -6.69 -2.57 7.25
N ARG A 111 -6.03 -2.36 8.38
CA ARG A 111 -6.73 -1.96 9.60
C ARG A 111 -7.32 -0.55 9.43
N GLY A 112 -6.48 0.39 9.00
CA GLY A 112 -6.75 1.82 8.99
C GLY A 112 -6.04 2.53 10.14
N ASP A 113 -5.84 3.83 9.94
CA ASP A 113 -5.24 4.74 10.92
C ASP A 113 -6.24 5.12 12.03
N PRO A 114 -5.76 5.63 13.18
CA PRO A 114 -6.61 6.24 14.18
C PRO A 114 -7.49 7.37 13.58
N PRO A 115 -8.67 7.64 14.16
CA PRO A 115 -9.50 8.78 13.75
C PRO A 115 -8.72 10.11 13.81
N GLU A 116 -9.10 11.06 12.95
CA GLU A 116 -8.47 12.38 12.93
C GLU A 116 -8.52 13.04 14.34
N GLY A 117 -7.38 13.58 14.77
CA GLY A 117 -7.20 14.16 16.11
C GLY A 117 -6.80 13.16 17.21
N SER A 118 -6.80 11.84 16.94
CA SER A 118 -6.31 10.82 17.86
C SER A 118 -4.91 10.34 17.46
N LYS A 119 -4.00 10.23 18.42
CA LYS A 119 -2.65 9.68 18.17
C LYS A 119 -2.62 8.15 18.19
N GLU A 120 -3.54 7.55 18.92
CA GLU A 120 -3.55 6.11 19.17
C GLU A 120 -4.87 5.52 18.72
N TRP A 121 -4.80 4.33 18.12
CA TRP A 121 -5.98 3.53 17.88
C TRP A 121 -6.39 2.86 19.18
N GLN A 122 -7.65 3.03 19.58
CA GLN A 122 -8.19 2.35 20.76
C GLN A 122 -9.06 1.18 20.32
N LYS A 123 -8.79 0.02 20.92
CA LYS A 123 -9.63 -1.17 20.75
C LYS A 123 -11.02 -0.87 21.28
N LYS A 124 -11.98 -0.71 20.37
CA LYS A 124 -13.40 -0.67 20.70
C LYS A 124 -13.95 -2.08 20.54
N ASN A 125 -15.03 -2.45 21.24
CA ASN A 125 -15.78 -3.68 21.00
C ASN A 125 -16.50 -3.60 19.63
N GLN A 126 -15.70 -3.59 18.57
CA GLN A 126 -16.11 -3.55 17.17
C GLN A 126 -15.82 -4.92 16.54
N ALA A 127 -16.51 -5.17 15.43
CA ALA A 127 -16.35 -6.41 14.65
C ALA A 127 -14.94 -6.59 14.09
N PHE A 128 -14.22 -5.51 13.84
CA PHE A 128 -12.87 -5.51 13.26
C PHE A 128 -11.92 -4.72 14.15
N ASN A 129 -10.86 -5.38 14.61
CA ASN A 129 -9.81 -4.78 15.43
C ASN A 129 -8.48 -4.74 14.69
N TYR A 130 -8.26 -5.72 13.81
CA TYR A 130 -7.02 -5.88 13.06
C TYR A 130 -7.32 -6.09 11.57
N GLY A 131 -6.33 -5.80 10.71
CA GLY A 131 -6.44 -6.11 9.28
C GLY A 131 -6.68 -7.60 9.00
N ALA A 132 -6.20 -8.49 9.87
CA ALA A 132 -6.46 -9.94 9.79
C ALA A 132 -7.96 -10.27 9.90
N ASP A 133 -8.72 -9.49 10.70
CA ASP A 133 -10.17 -9.68 10.84
C ASP A 133 -10.89 -9.39 9.52
N LEU A 134 -10.45 -8.37 8.77
CA LEU A 134 -10.98 -8.06 7.46
C LEU A 134 -10.66 -9.18 6.45
N VAL A 135 -9.44 -9.69 6.45
CA VAL A 135 -9.05 -10.82 5.60
C VAL A 135 -9.93 -12.04 5.87
N ARG A 136 -10.07 -12.44 7.15
CA ARG A 136 -10.93 -13.56 7.56
C ARG A 136 -12.38 -13.35 7.13
N TYR A 137 -12.90 -12.14 7.30
CA TYR A 137 -14.26 -11.80 6.90
C TYR A 137 -14.45 -11.92 5.39
N ILE A 138 -13.52 -11.39 4.58
CA ILE A 138 -13.60 -11.50 3.13
C ILE A 138 -13.54 -12.97 2.71
N ARG A 139 -12.58 -13.75 3.23
CA ARG A 139 -12.46 -15.18 2.92
C ARG A 139 -13.69 -15.98 3.33
N LYS A 140 -14.29 -15.68 4.48
CA LYS A 140 -15.50 -16.38 4.95
C LYS A 140 -16.74 -16.09 4.10
N ASN A 141 -16.91 -14.85 3.62
CA ASN A 141 -18.16 -14.42 2.97
C ASN A 141 -18.06 -14.36 1.43
N PHE A 142 -16.84 -14.34 0.88
CA PHE A 142 -16.59 -14.22 -0.55
C PHE A 142 -15.60 -15.25 -1.08
N ASP A 143 -15.17 -16.22 -0.26
CA ASP A 143 -14.22 -17.27 -0.61
C ASP A 143 -12.95 -16.68 -1.30
N ASP A 144 -12.54 -17.29 -2.40
CA ASP A 144 -11.45 -16.83 -3.24
C ASP A 144 -11.89 -15.80 -4.28
N THR A 145 -13.06 -15.14 -4.16
CA THR A 145 -13.50 -14.14 -5.15
C THR A 145 -12.47 -13.02 -5.32
N PHE A 146 -11.92 -12.53 -4.21
CA PHE A 146 -10.95 -11.43 -4.21
C PHE A 146 -9.51 -11.93 -4.09
N PHE A 147 -8.59 -11.27 -4.81
CA PHE A 147 -7.17 -11.27 -4.48
C PHE A 147 -6.95 -10.31 -3.31
N LEU A 148 -6.27 -10.77 -2.27
CA LEU A 148 -6.03 -10.01 -1.05
C LEU A 148 -4.56 -9.72 -0.87
N ALA A 149 -4.22 -8.45 -0.71
CA ALA A 149 -2.93 -8.02 -0.22
C ALA A 149 -3.06 -7.44 1.19
N VAL A 150 -1.95 -7.37 1.93
CA VAL A 150 -1.85 -6.64 3.22
C VAL A 150 -0.57 -5.83 3.32
N GLY A 151 -0.56 -4.86 4.24
CA GLY A 151 0.64 -4.11 4.61
C GLY A 151 1.63 -4.92 5.46
N GLY A 152 2.92 -4.82 5.13
CA GLY A 152 4.05 -5.28 5.94
C GLY A 152 5.01 -4.13 6.30
N TYR A 153 5.74 -4.23 7.41
CA TYR A 153 6.52 -3.11 7.95
C TYR A 153 7.98 -3.51 8.15
N PRO A 154 8.89 -3.19 7.20
CA PRO A 154 10.30 -3.56 7.29
C PRO A 154 11.01 -3.06 8.55
N GLU A 155 10.54 -1.94 9.10
CA GLU A 155 11.08 -1.32 10.32
C GLU A 155 10.18 -1.49 11.55
N THR A 156 9.29 -2.49 11.54
CA THR A 156 8.25 -2.72 12.56
C THR A 156 7.14 -1.68 12.50
N HIS A 157 5.88 -2.09 12.67
CA HIS A 157 4.77 -1.15 12.76
C HIS A 157 4.98 -0.15 13.92
N GLN A 158 4.64 1.12 13.73
CA GLN A 158 4.87 2.18 14.72
C GLN A 158 4.19 1.96 16.08
N GLU A 159 3.13 1.16 16.14
CA GLU A 159 2.43 0.78 17.38
C GLU A 159 2.98 -0.51 18.00
N GLN A 160 4.08 -1.05 17.47
CA GLN A 160 4.71 -2.27 17.95
C GLN A 160 6.18 -2.01 18.32
N THR A 161 6.61 -2.57 19.45
CA THR A 161 7.98 -2.44 19.97
C THR A 161 8.80 -3.71 19.81
N ASP A 162 8.15 -4.87 19.63
CA ASP A 162 8.80 -6.15 19.35
C ASP A 162 8.68 -6.50 17.85
N PRO A 163 9.80 -6.44 17.09
CA PRO A 163 9.81 -6.80 15.67
C PRO A 163 9.39 -8.26 15.40
N ASN A 164 9.65 -9.18 16.32
CA ASN A 164 9.29 -10.59 16.12
C ASN A 164 7.78 -10.78 16.26
N LEU A 165 7.16 -10.07 17.19
CA LEU A 165 5.71 -10.06 17.35
C LEU A 165 5.01 -9.42 16.12
N ASP A 166 5.60 -8.37 15.53
CA ASP A 166 5.08 -7.77 14.30
C ASP A 166 5.09 -8.76 13.11
N ILE A 167 6.16 -9.57 13.01
CA ILE A 167 6.23 -10.67 12.03
C ILE A 167 5.17 -11.74 12.32
N GLN A 168 4.91 -12.08 13.58
CA GLN A 168 3.85 -13.02 13.94
C GLN A 168 2.46 -12.50 13.55
N TYR A 169 2.17 -11.21 13.73
CA TYR A 169 0.92 -10.62 13.25
C TYR A 169 0.82 -10.58 11.73
N LEU A 170 1.94 -10.38 11.03
CA LEU A 170 1.96 -10.52 9.57
C LEU A 170 1.69 -11.97 9.15
N LYS A 171 2.29 -12.95 9.83
CA LYS A 171 2.04 -14.39 9.62
C LYS A 171 0.56 -14.71 9.84
N GLU A 172 -0.05 -14.18 10.89
CA GLU A 172 -1.48 -14.36 11.18
C GLU A 172 -2.37 -13.83 10.03
N LYS A 173 -2.03 -12.67 9.45
CA LYS A 173 -2.72 -12.16 8.27
C LYS A 173 -2.54 -13.09 7.07
N VAL A 174 -1.32 -13.58 6.85
CA VAL A 174 -1.02 -14.50 5.75
C VAL A 174 -1.79 -15.80 5.88
N ASP A 175 -1.80 -16.39 7.07
CA ASP A 175 -2.53 -17.63 7.38
C ASP A 175 -4.05 -17.46 7.29
N ALA A 176 -4.56 -16.24 7.45
CA ALA A 176 -5.96 -15.93 7.20
C ALA A 176 -6.33 -15.94 5.70
N GLY A 177 -5.36 -16.08 4.79
CA GLY A 177 -5.58 -16.27 3.35
C GLY A 177 -5.16 -15.10 2.49
N VAL A 178 -4.06 -14.42 2.78
CA VAL A 178 -3.53 -13.33 1.94
C VAL A 178 -2.73 -13.88 0.76
N ASP A 179 -2.78 -13.19 -0.38
CA ASP A 179 -2.07 -13.56 -1.61
C ASP A 179 -0.74 -12.80 -1.79
N MET A 180 -0.56 -11.65 -1.14
CA MET A 180 0.61 -10.77 -1.29
C MET A 180 0.81 -9.81 -0.11
N VAL A 181 2.06 -9.45 0.18
CA VAL A 181 2.41 -8.37 1.11
C VAL A 181 2.95 -7.19 0.31
N VAL A 182 2.46 -5.99 0.57
CA VAL A 182 3.05 -4.72 0.11
C VAL A 182 3.69 -4.04 1.31
N THR A 183 4.97 -3.68 1.23
CA THR A 183 5.64 -3.09 2.38
C THR A 183 5.34 -1.59 2.49
N GLN A 184 5.33 -1.09 3.72
CA GLN A 184 5.59 0.31 3.99
C GLN A 184 6.91 0.73 3.33
N LEU A 185 7.01 2.01 2.98
CA LEU A 185 8.22 2.58 2.43
C LEU A 185 9.41 2.39 3.37
N PHE A 186 10.60 2.28 2.80
CA PHE A 186 11.86 2.24 3.52
C PHE A 186 12.95 2.93 2.71
N TYR A 187 14.00 3.38 3.39
CA TYR A 187 15.18 3.96 2.75
C TYR A 187 16.47 3.18 3.05
N ASP A 188 16.38 2.23 3.99
CA ASP A 188 17.45 1.34 4.40
C ASP A 188 17.19 -0.06 3.81
N ILE A 189 17.94 -0.40 2.77
CA ILE A 189 17.75 -1.65 2.01
C ILE A 189 18.02 -2.88 2.89
N ASP A 190 19.03 -2.81 3.78
CA ASP A 190 19.41 -3.93 4.63
C ASP A 190 18.28 -4.31 5.59
N LYS A 191 17.47 -3.33 6.03
CA LYS A 191 16.28 -3.60 6.84
C LYS A 191 15.19 -4.31 6.06
N PHE A 192 14.96 -3.93 4.80
CA PHE A 192 14.02 -4.66 3.95
C PHE A 192 14.50 -6.10 3.71
N LEU A 193 15.77 -6.31 3.39
CA LEU A 193 16.33 -7.64 3.18
C LEU A 193 16.23 -8.50 4.45
N THR A 194 16.56 -7.94 5.61
CA THR A 194 16.40 -8.60 6.91
C THR A 194 14.94 -8.95 7.18
N PHE A 195 14.00 -8.03 6.91
CA PHE A 195 12.57 -8.27 7.06
C PHE A 195 12.08 -9.40 6.15
N ARG A 196 12.47 -9.37 4.87
CA ARG A 196 12.15 -10.43 3.89
C ARG A 196 12.62 -11.79 4.37
N ASP A 197 13.88 -11.88 4.80
CA ASP A 197 14.49 -13.14 5.22
C ASP A 197 13.84 -13.68 6.50
N LYS A 198 13.46 -12.78 7.43
CA LYS A 198 12.66 -13.13 8.62
C LYS A 198 11.26 -13.62 8.23
N CYS A 199 10.60 -12.99 7.27
CA CYS A 199 9.28 -13.42 6.80
C CYS A 199 9.35 -14.86 6.26
N ILE A 200 10.31 -15.13 5.36
CA ILE A 200 10.53 -16.47 4.79
C ILE A 200 10.82 -17.49 5.90
N SER A 201 11.72 -17.15 6.84
CA SER A 201 12.08 -18.05 7.95
C SER A 201 10.92 -18.36 8.90
N ASN A 202 9.86 -17.55 8.90
CA ASN A 202 8.64 -17.76 9.67
C ASN A 202 7.50 -18.36 8.82
N GLY A 203 7.76 -18.82 7.59
CA GLY A 203 6.77 -19.44 6.72
C GLY A 203 5.81 -18.47 6.04
N ILE A 204 6.25 -17.22 5.79
CA ILE A 204 5.52 -16.25 4.98
C ILE A 204 6.06 -16.33 3.55
N ASP A 205 5.42 -17.18 2.72
CA ASP A 205 5.89 -17.51 1.36
C ASP A 205 5.20 -16.73 0.23
N VAL A 206 4.24 -15.87 0.59
CA VAL A 206 3.56 -14.99 -0.38
C VAL A 206 4.55 -13.94 -0.92
N PRO A 207 4.36 -13.42 -2.15
CA PRO A 207 5.21 -12.35 -2.67
C PRO A 207 5.22 -11.14 -1.74
N ILE A 208 6.42 -10.61 -1.44
CA ILE A 208 6.63 -9.39 -0.67
C ILE A 208 7.11 -8.30 -1.63
N ILE A 209 6.27 -7.30 -1.87
CA ILE A 209 6.53 -6.22 -2.82
C ILE A 209 7.07 -5.00 -2.07
N PRO A 210 8.31 -4.54 -2.37
CA PRO A 210 8.91 -3.40 -1.70
C PRO A 210 8.23 -2.09 -2.10
N GLY A 211 7.70 -1.35 -1.12
CA GLY A 211 7.19 0.00 -1.30
C GLY A 211 8.33 1.01 -1.41
N ILE A 212 8.40 1.76 -2.51
CA ILE A 212 9.43 2.78 -2.75
C ILE A 212 8.75 4.12 -2.99
N MET A 213 9.16 5.14 -2.22
CA MET A 213 8.67 6.50 -2.36
C MET A 213 9.83 7.45 -2.69
N PRO A 214 10.00 7.87 -3.96
CA PRO A 214 11.02 8.85 -4.32
C PRO A 214 10.81 10.19 -3.62
N ILE A 215 11.91 10.77 -3.14
CA ILE A 215 11.87 12.03 -2.39
C ILE A 215 11.72 13.21 -3.37
N HIS A 216 10.56 13.86 -3.37
CA HIS A 216 10.27 14.98 -4.27
C HIS A 216 9.93 16.28 -3.53
N ASN A 217 9.83 16.24 -2.20
CA ASN A 217 9.60 17.40 -1.36
C ASN A 217 10.11 17.12 0.05
N TYR A 218 11.04 17.93 0.56
CA TYR A 218 11.73 17.68 1.82
C TYR A 218 10.78 17.71 3.03
N ALA A 219 9.88 18.69 3.10
CA ALA A 219 8.95 18.84 4.22
C ALA A 219 7.97 17.64 4.32
N ARG A 220 7.40 17.21 3.18
CA ARG A 220 6.55 16.01 3.11
C ARG A 220 7.33 14.76 3.45
N PHE A 221 8.55 14.61 2.92
CA PHE A 221 9.44 13.50 3.23
C PHE A 221 9.69 13.38 4.74
N LYS A 222 10.09 14.46 5.42
CA LYS A 222 10.32 14.47 6.87
C LYS A 222 9.05 14.13 7.65
N LYS A 223 7.92 14.77 7.31
CA LYS A 223 6.65 14.53 8.00
C LYS A 223 6.18 13.09 7.85
N PHE A 224 6.25 12.54 6.64
CA PHE A 224 5.74 11.19 6.36
C PHE A 224 6.63 10.11 6.97
N THR A 225 7.95 10.28 6.91
CA THR A 225 8.89 9.32 7.52
C THR A 225 8.82 9.31 9.05
N GLN A 226 8.59 10.48 9.67
CA GLN A 226 8.29 10.57 11.11
C GLN A 226 6.97 9.88 11.45
N PHE A 227 5.92 10.12 10.66
CA PHE A 227 4.62 9.48 10.85
C PHE A 227 4.67 7.96 10.69
N CYS A 228 5.50 7.43 9.78
CA CYS A 228 5.64 5.99 9.60
C CYS A 228 6.72 5.37 10.51
N ASN A 229 7.41 6.16 11.33
CA ASN A 229 8.58 5.75 12.13
C ASN A 229 9.69 5.07 11.30
N VAL A 230 9.91 5.54 10.07
CA VAL A 230 10.93 5.03 9.14
C VAL A 230 12.26 5.70 9.43
N LYS A 231 13.33 4.93 9.61
CA LYS A 231 14.67 5.50 9.86
C LYS A 231 15.33 5.85 8.53
N ILE A 232 15.88 7.05 8.48
CA ILE A 232 16.58 7.55 7.30
C ILE A 232 18.08 7.31 7.46
N PRO A 233 18.73 6.60 6.52
CA PRO A 233 20.17 6.45 6.54
C PRO A 233 20.90 7.80 6.58
N ASN A 234 21.97 7.88 7.37
CA ASN A 234 22.79 9.09 7.47
C ASN A 234 23.36 9.53 6.12
N SER A 235 23.58 8.59 5.20
CA SER A 235 24.01 8.88 3.82
C SER A 235 22.98 9.71 3.04
N ILE A 236 21.68 9.49 3.28
CA ILE A 236 20.60 10.28 2.70
C ILE A 236 20.48 11.64 3.39
N ILE A 237 20.48 11.66 4.73
CA ILE A 237 20.36 12.89 5.51
C ILE A 237 21.45 13.91 5.11
N LYS A 238 22.71 13.45 5.02
CA LYS A 238 23.86 14.30 4.65
C LYS A 238 23.73 14.93 3.26
N LYS A 239 23.04 14.26 2.32
CA LYS A 239 22.83 14.76 0.96
C LYS A 239 21.62 15.67 0.85
N ILE A 240 20.53 15.37 1.57
CA ILE A 240 19.27 16.09 1.41
C ILE A 240 19.12 17.32 2.32
N GLU A 241 19.70 17.30 3.53
CA GLU A 241 19.62 18.45 4.45
C GLU A 241 20.18 19.76 3.86
N PRO A 242 21.34 19.77 3.16
CA PRO A 242 21.88 21.00 2.58
C PRO A 242 21.00 21.62 1.50
N ILE A 243 20.21 20.80 0.79
CA ILE A 243 19.36 21.21 -0.34
C ILE A 243 17.89 21.36 0.04
N LYS A 244 17.54 21.26 1.33
CA LYS A 244 16.14 21.16 1.80
C LYS A 244 15.21 22.31 1.41
N ASN A 245 15.77 23.47 1.09
CA ASN A 245 15.03 24.67 0.68
C ASN A 245 15.05 24.90 -0.85
N ASP A 246 15.66 24.00 -1.62
CA ASP A 246 15.68 24.01 -3.07
C ASP A 246 14.89 22.80 -3.60
N ASP A 247 13.62 23.04 -3.93
CA ASP A 247 12.71 22.00 -4.42
C ASP A 247 13.25 21.30 -5.67
N SER A 248 13.93 22.02 -6.57
CA SER A 248 14.47 21.42 -7.80
C SER A 248 15.60 20.46 -7.48
N SER A 249 16.53 20.87 -6.61
CA SER A 249 17.61 19.99 -6.15
C SER A 249 17.08 18.78 -5.38
N VAL A 250 16.05 18.95 -4.55
CA VAL A 250 15.41 17.82 -3.83
C VAL A 250 14.79 16.82 -4.80
N ILE A 251 14.07 17.30 -5.83
CA ILE A 251 13.48 16.45 -6.87
C ILE A 251 14.58 15.68 -7.61
N ASN A 252 15.66 16.36 -8.03
CA ASN A 252 16.77 15.72 -8.73
C ASN A 252 17.42 14.64 -7.87
N TYR A 253 17.62 14.91 -6.57
CA TYR A 253 18.10 13.91 -5.64
C TYR A 253 17.18 12.68 -5.55
N GLY A 254 15.86 12.87 -5.49
CA GLY A 254 14.89 11.76 -5.50
C GLY A 254 14.91 10.94 -6.78
N ILE A 255 15.10 11.59 -7.93
CA ILE A 255 15.23 10.94 -9.25
C ILE A 255 16.47 10.02 -9.29
N GLU A 256 17.55 10.40 -8.60
CA GLU A 256 18.74 9.54 -8.47
C GLU A 256 18.57 8.45 -7.42
N GLN A 257 18.04 8.81 -6.25
CA GLN A 257 17.94 7.94 -5.08
C GLN A 257 16.96 6.78 -5.29
N GLY A 258 15.79 7.02 -5.88
CA GLY A 258 14.75 6.01 -6.09
C GLY A 258 15.23 4.80 -6.92
N PRO A 259 15.75 5.02 -8.14
CA PRO A 259 16.30 3.95 -8.97
C PRO A 259 17.48 3.21 -8.32
N GLN A 260 18.32 3.90 -7.53
CA GLN A 260 19.42 3.24 -6.83
C GLN A 260 18.93 2.28 -5.75
N CYS A 261 17.84 2.63 -5.04
CA CYS A 261 17.19 1.70 -4.13
C CYS A 261 16.66 0.47 -4.86
N VAL A 262 16.01 0.65 -6.02
CA VAL A 262 15.49 -0.47 -6.82
C VAL A 262 16.60 -1.39 -7.33
N LYS A 263 17.74 -0.85 -7.77
CA LYS A 263 18.88 -1.65 -8.25
C LYS A 263 19.53 -2.53 -7.18
N ASN A 264 19.35 -2.18 -5.90
CA ASN A 264 19.96 -2.86 -4.77
C ASN A 264 19.02 -3.90 -4.13
N LEU A 265 17.81 -4.09 -4.66
CA LEU A 265 16.81 -5.08 -4.22
C LEU A 265 16.95 -6.38 -5.01
#